data_AF-A0A9D1GXH8-F1
#
_entry.id   AF-A0A9D1GXH8-F1
#
_cell.length_a   1.000
_cell.length_b   1.000
_cell.length_c   1.000
_cell.angle_alpha   90.00
_cell.angle_beta   90.00
_cell.angle_gamma   90.00
#
_symmetry.space_group_name_H-M   'P 1'
#
loop_
_entity.id
_entity.type
_entity.pdbx_description
1 polymer ?
#
loop_
_entity_poly.entity_id
_entity_poly.type
_entity_poly.pdbx_seq_one_letter_code
_entity_poly.pdbx_strand_id
1 'polypeptide(L)'
;MSQMTGLSRRTVLTGLGGLGVAAAISQGFVGWSHAAAPLDDAELEELRQKWIDLITGRDVIDPAEEVFRAPLADLDETVDELLELLVPGEDRTQVFSDQTLDRDGTVSGGYTRIASMARAWSTPGSRHHESEDVLAGALAGLVDMHRLVYFAGQTEFGNWWSWEIGASRALADCMAMLRDHIEDDDLADYSAAIDHFVPDPWKQFQPPREVVTSTGANRVDLCQAVIVRSIVTGDLDRLHHAVEGLSDTWQYVTSGDGFFRDGSFVQHSTLGYTGTYGVVLLGGLSKLFALLADSAHDIDDPSRSIIDDAVEDSYAPLMYRGQMMDAVRGRAISREGSRSMIDASAAIDAILRLAKAVDEERAL
;
A
#
# COMPACT_ATOMS: atom_id res chain seq x y z
N MET A 1 -57.62 -38.00 -20.22
CA MET A 1 -58.32 -37.12 -21.18
C MET A 1 -59.44 -36.40 -20.45
N SER A 2 -59.53 -35.09 -20.64
CA SER A 2 -60.46 -34.12 -20.01
C SER A 2 -60.21 -33.79 -18.53
N GLN A 3 -60.23 -32.54 -18.07
CA GLN A 3 -60.24 -31.22 -18.71
C GLN A 3 -59.91 -30.21 -17.58
N MET A 4 -59.18 -29.15 -17.91
CA MET A 4 -58.93 -27.99 -17.05
C MET A 4 -60.15 -27.08 -16.95
N THR A 5 -60.42 -26.56 -15.75
CA THR A 5 -61.05 -25.25 -15.48
C THR A 5 -60.49 -24.80 -14.13
N GLY A 6 -59.85 -23.65 -13.92
CA GLY A 6 -59.88 -22.37 -14.59
C GLY A 6 -60.15 -21.33 -13.51
N LEU A 7 -59.13 -20.62 -13.02
CA LEU A 7 -59.31 -19.43 -12.18
C LEU A 7 -58.41 -18.28 -12.67
N SER A 8 -59.04 -17.12 -12.69
CA SER A 8 -58.78 -15.94 -13.52
C SER A 8 -57.66 -15.03 -13.03
N ARG A 9 -57.11 -14.26 -13.97
CA ARG A 9 -56.21 -13.11 -13.75
C ARG A 9 -56.92 -11.97 -12.99
N ARG A 10 -56.36 -11.60 -11.82
CA ARG A 10 -56.12 -10.23 -11.27
C ARG A 10 -56.38 -10.17 -9.76
N THR A 11 -55.52 -9.38 -9.09
CA THR A 11 -55.58 -8.86 -7.70
C THR A 11 -55.13 -9.92 -6.66
N VAL A 12 -54.09 -9.78 -5.82
CA VAL A 12 -53.34 -8.64 -5.24
C VAL A 12 -51.95 -9.15 -4.77
N LEU A 13 -50.92 -8.29 -4.91
CA LEU A 13 -49.68 -8.12 -4.11
C LEU A 13 -49.55 -9.03 -2.86
N THR A 14 -48.39 -9.56 -2.47
CA THR A 14 -47.14 -8.87 -2.08
C THR A 14 -46.18 -9.95 -1.55
N GLY A 15 -44.87 -9.80 -1.76
CA GLY A 15 -43.86 -10.43 -0.91
C GLY A 15 -42.98 -11.48 -1.61
N LEU A 16 -41.67 -11.27 -1.48
CA LEU A 16 -40.56 -12.13 -1.90
C LEU A 16 -40.13 -12.00 -3.38
N GLY A 17 -39.83 -10.77 -3.79
CA GLY A 17 -38.90 -10.49 -4.88
C GLY A 17 -37.73 -9.70 -4.33
N GLY A 18 -36.62 -10.36 -4.02
CA GLY A 18 -35.45 -9.74 -3.41
C GLY A 18 -34.38 -10.73 -2.97
N LEU A 19 -34.17 -11.80 -3.74
CA LEU A 19 -33.03 -12.71 -3.62
C LEU A 19 -32.69 -13.17 -5.02
N GLY A 20 -31.69 -12.56 -5.65
CA GLY A 20 -31.29 -12.95 -7.00
C GLY A 20 -30.39 -11.97 -7.70
N VAL A 21 -29.23 -11.62 -7.11
CA VAL A 21 -28.08 -11.10 -7.88
C VAL A 21 -26.75 -11.78 -7.51
N ALA A 22 -26.66 -12.58 -6.43
CA ALA A 22 -25.38 -13.17 -6.00
C ALA A 22 -24.95 -14.47 -6.74
N ALA A 23 -25.25 -14.64 -8.03
CA ALA A 23 -24.95 -15.90 -8.74
C ALA A 23 -24.47 -15.76 -10.19
N ALA A 24 -23.83 -14.64 -10.55
CA ALA A 24 -23.34 -14.40 -11.91
C ALA A 24 -21.86 -14.04 -12.02
N ILE A 25 -21.07 -14.15 -10.94
CA ILE A 25 -19.61 -13.90 -10.99
C ILE A 25 -18.81 -15.19 -11.22
N SER A 26 -19.39 -16.36 -10.94
CA SER A 26 -18.68 -17.66 -10.95
C SER A 26 -18.48 -18.31 -12.32
N GLN A 27 -18.76 -17.63 -13.44
CA GLN A 27 -18.60 -18.23 -14.79
C GLN A 27 -17.54 -17.57 -15.68
N GLY A 28 -16.74 -16.64 -15.14
CA GLY A 28 -15.71 -15.94 -15.91
C GLY A 28 -14.27 -16.08 -15.40
N PHE A 29 -14.04 -16.66 -14.23
CA PHE A 29 -12.71 -16.77 -13.65
C PHE A 29 -12.24 -18.22 -13.78
N VAL A 30 -11.28 -18.44 -14.68
CA VAL A 30 -10.54 -19.70 -14.80
C VAL A 30 -9.99 -20.03 -13.42
N GLY A 31 -10.28 -21.22 -12.90
CA GLY A 31 -9.79 -21.65 -11.59
C GLY A 31 -8.27 -21.64 -11.58
N TRP A 32 -7.67 -20.77 -10.76
CA TRP A 32 -6.25 -20.81 -10.47
C TRP A 32 -5.97 -21.95 -9.51
N SER A 33 -5.82 -23.14 -10.07
CA SER A 33 -5.08 -24.19 -9.38
C SER A 33 -3.64 -24.05 -9.81
N HIS A 34 -2.81 -23.40 -9.00
CA HIS A 34 -1.51 -23.87 -8.53
C HIS A 34 -1.02 -22.82 -7.51
N ALA A 35 -0.94 -23.20 -6.25
CA ALA A 35 -0.22 -22.39 -5.28
C ALA A 35 1.27 -22.42 -5.69
N ALA A 36 1.86 -21.25 -5.95
CA ALA A 36 3.29 -21.12 -6.10
C ALA A 36 3.96 -21.50 -4.77
N ALA A 37 5.16 -22.06 -4.86
CA ALA A 37 5.95 -22.39 -3.68
C ALA A 37 6.37 -21.09 -2.96
N PRO A 38 6.53 -21.14 -1.61
CA PRO A 38 7.16 -20.04 -0.88
C PRO A 38 8.54 -19.73 -1.46
N LEU A 39 9.11 -18.57 -1.13
CA LEU A 39 10.45 -18.23 -1.62
C LEU A 39 11.47 -19.31 -1.22
N ASP A 40 12.33 -19.70 -2.16
CA ASP A 40 13.37 -20.72 -1.92
C ASP A 40 14.38 -20.26 -0.85
N ASP A 41 14.57 -18.95 -0.70
CA ASP A 41 15.37 -18.33 0.34
C ASP A 41 14.53 -18.10 1.61
N ALA A 42 14.84 -18.85 2.66
CA ALA A 42 14.11 -18.82 3.92
C ALA A 42 14.19 -17.46 4.64
N GLU A 43 15.28 -16.71 4.49
CA GLU A 43 15.43 -15.39 5.11
C GLU A 43 14.55 -14.36 4.41
N LEU A 44 14.51 -14.39 3.07
CA LEU A 44 13.62 -13.53 2.30
C LEU A 44 12.14 -13.88 2.51
N GLU A 45 11.82 -15.16 2.68
CA GLU A 45 10.47 -15.57 3.06
C GLU A 45 10.08 -15.03 4.44
N GLU A 46 10.99 -15.06 5.43
CA GLU A 46 10.75 -14.45 6.74
C GLU A 46 10.48 -12.93 6.62
N LEU A 47 11.28 -12.22 5.82
CA LEU A 47 11.06 -10.80 5.55
C LEU A 47 9.72 -10.55 4.86
N ARG A 48 9.32 -11.39 3.89
CA ARG A 48 8.01 -11.30 3.24
C ARG A 48 6.89 -11.45 4.27
N GLN A 49 6.97 -12.46 5.15
CA GLN A 49 5.96 -12.68 6.19
C GLN A 49 5.91 -11.51 7.17
N LYS A 50 7.06 -11.01 7.64
CA LYS A 50 7.15 -9.79 8.48
C LYS A 50 6.48 -8.59 7.80
N TRP A 51 6.69 -8.39 6.50
CA TRP A 51 6.03 -7.31 5.77
C TRP A 51 4.50 -7.47 5.78
N ILE A 52 4.00 -8.68 5.50
CA ILE A 52 2.55 -8.96 5.53
C ILE A 52 1.99 -8.71 6.93
N ASP A 53 2.68 -9.14 7.98
CA ASP A 53 2.28 -8.89 9.38
C ASP A 53 2.20 -7.39 9.66
N LEU A 54 3.19 -6.60 9.24
CA LEU A 54 3.22 -5.14 9.43
C LEU A 54 2.08 -4.39 8.72
N ILE A 55 1.57 -4.90 7.59
CA ILE A 55 0.53 -4.24 6.78
C ILE A 55 -0.88 -4.82 6.96
N THR A 56 -1.01 -5.98 7.60
CA THR A 56 -2.31 -6.61 7.92
C THR A 56 -2.62 -6.60 9.42
N GLY A 57 -1.59 -6.67 10.27
CA GLY A 57 -1.73 -6.93 11.70
C GLY A 57 -2.20 -8.34 12.03
N ARG A 58 -2.13 -9.29 11.08
CA ARG A 58 -2.70 -10.65 11.24
C ARG A 58 -2.09 -11.46 12.37
N ASP A 59 -0.91 -11.09 12.84
CA ASP A 59 -0.21 -11.69 13.97
C ASP A 59 -0.70 -11.18 15.35
N VAL A 60 -1.40 -10.04 15.38
CA VAL A 60 -1.88 -9.39 16.61
C VAL A 60 -3.39 -9.21 16.69
N ILE A 61 -4.13 -9.40 15.59
CA ILE A 61 -5.58 -9.27 15.58
C ILE A 61 -6.22 -10.38 16.43
N ASP A 62 -7.06 -9.95 17.37
CA ASP A 62 -8.04 -10.80 18.03
C ASP A 62 -9.46 -10.38 17.57
N PRO A 63 -10.14 -11.15 16.69
CA PRO A 63 -11.47 -10.79 16.22
C PRO A 63 -12.54 -10.72 17.33
N ALA A 64 -12.27 -11.28 18.52
CA ALA A 64 -13.16 -11.19 19.65
C ALA A 64 -13.10 -9.82 20.35
N GLU A 65 -11.99 -9.09 20.23
CA GLU A 65 -11.76 -7.79 20.86
C GLU A 65 -12.46 -6.65 20.09
N GLU A 66 -13.17 -5.78 20.82
CA GLU A 66 -13.99 -4.72 20.22
C GLU A 66 -13.17 -3.73 19.37
N VAL A 67 -11.90 -3.51 19.75
CA VAL A 67 -11.01 -2.56 19.07
C VAL A 67 -10.72 -2.97 17.62
N PHE A 68 -10.78 -4.27 17.28
CA PHE A 68 -10.53 -4.77 15.93
C PHE A 68 -11.79 -4.91 15.09
N ARG A 69 -12.99 -4.94 15.70
CA ARG A 69 -14.24 -5.16 14.96
C ARG A 69 -14.55 -4.05 13.96
N ALA A 70 -14.39 -2.79 14.36
CA ALA A 70 -14.66 -1.66 13.47
C ALA A 70 -13.67 -1.57 12.29
N PRO A 71 -12.33 -1.62 12.50
CA PRO A 71 -11.38 -1.67 11.39
C PRO A 71 -11.60 -2.86 10.42
N LEU A 72 -11.96 -4.04 10.93
CA LEU A 72 -12.27 -5.20 10.09
C LEU A 72 -13.56 -4.96 9.29
N ALA A 73 -14.61 -4.41 9.90
CA ALA A 73 -15.85 -4.08 9.21
C ALA A 73 -15.63 -3.04 8.10
N ASP A 74 -14.86 -1.98 8.36
CA ASP A 74 -14.52 -0.94 7.38
C ASP A 74 -13.72 -1.51 6.20
N LEU A 75 -12.76 -2.40 6.47
CA LEU A 75 -12.00 -3.11 5.44
C LEU A 75 -12.93 -3.98 4.58
N ASP A 76 -13.82 -4.71 5.22
CA ASP A 76 -14.71 -5.61 4.52
C ASP A 76 -15.77 -4.87 3.67
N GLU A 77 -16.34 -3.78 4.19
CA GLU A 77 -17.27 -2.91 3.46
C GLU A 77 -16.60 -2.29 2.23
N THR A 78 -15.35 -1.84 2.39
CA THR A 78 -14.55 -1.37 1.26
C THR A 78 -14.41 -2.44 0.19
N VAL A 79 -14.10 -3.69 0.57
CA VAL A 79 -13.90 -4.77 -0.41
C VAL A 79 -15.20 -5.21 -1.07
N ASP A 80 -16.34 -5.20 -0.36
CA ASP A 80 -17.65 -5.46 -0.97
C ASP A 80 -17.94 -4.45 -2.09
N GLU A 81 -17.72 -3.15 -1.84
CA GLU A 81 -17.90 -2.10 -2.86
C GLU A 81 -16.95 -2.31 -4.05
N LEU A 82 -15.71 -2.72 -3.80
CA LEU A 82 -14.74 -2.99 -4.87
C LEU A 82 -15.13 -4.19 -5.73
N LEU A 83 -15.66 -5.26 -5.13
CA LEU A 83 -16.17 -6.42 -5.86
C LEU A 83 -17.33 -6.04 -6.78
N GLU A 84 -18.24 -5.17 -6.34
CA GLU A 84 -19.34 -4.66 -7.17
C GLU A 84 -18.84 -3.81 -8.35
N LEU A 85 -17.70 -3.14 -8.18
CA LEU A 85 -17.10 -2.29 -9.21
C LEU A 85 -16.28 -3.07 -10.25
N LEU A 86 -15.83 -4.29 -9.96
CA LEU A 86 -15.02 -5.08 -10.89
C LEU A 86 -15.77 -5.30 -12.22
N VAL A 87 -15.09 -4.99 -13.32
CA VAL A 87 -15.61 -5.23 -14.66
C VAL A 87 -15.38 -6.71 -15.02
N PRO A 88 -16.44 -7.49 -15.32
CA PRO A 88 -16.28 -8.91 -15.66
C PRO A 88 -15.82 -9.12 -17.11
N GLY A 89 -15.23 -10.28 -17.38
CA GLY A 89 -14.86 -10.75 -18.73
C GLY A 89 -13.40 -10.51 -19.11
N GLU A 90 -12.92 -11.17 -20.16
CA GLU A 90 -11.51 -11.19 -20.56
C GLU A 90 -11.12 -9.98 -21.44
N ASP A 91 -12.08 -9.41 -22.21
CA ASP A 91 -11.84 -8.30 -23.15
C ASP A 91 -12.00 -6.90 -22.50
N ARG A 92 -11.76 -6.77 -21.20
CA ARG A 92 -12.01 -5.51 -20.48
C ARG A 92 -10.97 -4.44 -20.81
N THR A 93 -11.43 -3.19 -20.89
CA THR A 93 -10.59 -1.99 -21.11
C THR A 93 -10.43 -1.15 -19.84
N GLN A 94 -11.03 -1.59 -18.73
CA GLN A 94 -10.98 -1.01 -17.40
C GLN A 94 -11.09 -2.13 -16.38
N VAL A 95 -10.54 -1.94 -15.18
CA VAL A 95 -10.61 -2.93 -14.09
C VAL A 95 -11.80 -2.67 -13.18
N PHE A 96 -12.01 -1.41 -12.79
CA PHE A 96 -13.16 -0.96 -12.01
C PHE A 96 -14.05 -0.04 -12.87
N SER A 97 -15.36 -0.27 -12.82
CA SER A 97 -16.35 0.38 -13.69
C SER A 97 -16.51 1.89 -13.47
N ASP A 98 -16.04 2.40 -12.34
CA ASP A 98 -16.03 3.83 -11.99
C ASP A 98 -14.72 4.55 -12.37
N GLN A 99 -13.74 3.84 -12.92
CA GLN A 99 -12.41 4.39 -13.24
C GLN A 99 -11.95 4.05 -14.66
N THR A 100 -11.71 5.10 -15.45
CA THR A 100 -10.92 5.00 -16.69
C THR A 100 -9.43 4.91 -16.37
N LEU A 101 -8.61 4.33 -17.25
CA LEU A 101 -7.16 4.21 -17.06
C LEU A 101 -6.35 5.29 -17.81
N ASP A 102 -6.97 6.44 -18.12
CA ASP A 102 -6.38 7.56 -18.86
C ASP A 102 -5.94 8.74 -17.97
N ARG A 103 -6.02 8.59 -16.64
CA ARG A 103 -5.61 9.58 -15.65
C ARG A 103 -4.63 8.98 -14.66
N ASP A 104 -3.57 9.70 -14.31
CA ASP A 104 -2.52 9.14 -13.47
C ASP A 104 -3.04 8.65 -12.11
N GLY A 105 -3.96 9.41 -11.50
CA GLY A 105 -4.54 9.05 -10.21
C GLY A 105 -5.37 7.77 -10.22
N THR A 106 -5.92 7.36 -11.38
CA THR A 106 -6.63 6.07 -11.49
C THR A 106 -5.68 4.90 -11.71
N VAL A 107 -4.45 5.14 -12.19
CA VAL A 107 -3.40 4.11 -12.25
C VAL A 107 -2.98 3.71 -10.83
N SER A 108 -2.58 4.68 -10.01
CA SER A 108 -2.29 4.42 -8.60
C SER A 108 -3.53 3.95 -7.85
N GLY A 109 -4.69 4.57 -8.13
CA GLY A 109 -5.96 4.22 -7.50
C GLY A 109 -6.35 2.76 -7.72
N GLY A 110 -6.21 2.25 -8.94
CA GLY A 110 -6.49 0.86 -9.29
C GLY A 110 -5.66 -0.12 -8.47
N TYR A 111 -4.33 0.07 -8.39
CA TYR A 111 -3.48 -0.79 -7.55
C TYR A 111 -3.77 -0.65 -6.06
N THR A 112 -4.05 0.56 -5.55
CA THR A 112 -4.42 0.70 -4.13
C THR A 112 -5.70 -0.03 -3.77
N ARG A 113 -6.67 -0.10 -4.68
CA ARG A 113 -7.91 -0.88 -4.50
C ARG A 113 -7.64 -2.39 -4.50
N ILE A 114 -6.83 -2.86 -5.44
CA ILE A 114 -6.41 -4.27 -5.48
C ILE A 114 -5.62 -4.65 -4.22
N ALA A 115 -4.75 -3.76 -3.72
CA ALA A 115 -4.03 -3.96 -2.46
C ALA A 115 -4.97 -4.05 -1.25
N SER A 116 -6.07 -3.29 -1.21
CA SER A 116 -7.10 -3.45 -0.17
C SER A 116 -7.80 -4.81 -0.24
N MET A 117 -8.10 -5.30 -1.44
CA MET A 117 -8.64 -6.65 -1.64
C MET A 117 -7.67 -7.74 -1.15
N ALA A 118 -6.40 -7.64 -1.55
CA ALA A 118 -5.34 -8.55 -1.12
C ALA A 118 -5.13 -8.52 0.41
N ARG A 119 -5.23 -7.34 1.03
CA ARG A 119 -5.15 -7.17 2.48
C ARG A 119 -6.29 -7.87 3.19
N ALA A 120 -7.54 -7.66 2.78
CA ALA A 120 -8.70 -8.34 3.36
C ALA A 120 -8.59 -9.86 3.24
N TRP A 121 -8.19 -10.34 2.05
CA TRP A 121 -7.91 -11.77 1.82
C TRP A 121 -6.85 -12.33 2.77
N SER A 122 -5.83 -11.54 3.12
CA SER A 122 -4.71 -11.92 4.00
C SER A 122 -4.95 -11.67 5.50
N THR A 123 -6.12 -11.16 5.91
CA THR A 123 -6.37 -10.69 7.28
C THR A 123 -7.38 -11.58 8.03
N PRO A 124 -6.94 -12.39 9.01
CA PRO A 124 -7.84 -13.16 9.86
C PRO A 124 -8.88 -12.28 10.56
N GLY A 125 -10.14 -12.73 10.56
CA GLY A 125 -11.27 -11.97 11.10
C GLY A 125 -12.00 -11.11 10.07
N SER A 126 -11.40 -10.82 8.91
CA SER A 126 -12.13 -10.30 7.75
C SER A 126 -13.11 -11.34 7.23
N ARG A 127 -14.30 -10.94 6.77
CA ARG A 127 -15.22 -11.86 6.07
C ARG A 127 -14.67 -12.37 4.73
N HIS A 128 -13.65 -11.67 4.21
CA HIS A 128 -12.99 -11.96 2.94
C HIS A 128 -11.70 -12.76 3.11
N HIS A 129 -11.30 -13.09 4.34
CA HIS A 129 -10.13 -13.92 4.60
C HIS A 129 -10.20 -15.23 3.82
N GLU A 130 -9.18 -15.51 3.01
CA GLU A 130 -9.10 -16.69 2.14
C GLU A 130 -10.27 -16.84 1.13
N SER A 131 -11.02 -15.77 0.85
CA SER A 131 -12.15 -15.80 -0.10
C SER A 131 -11.67 -16.02 -1.54
N GLU A 132 -12.21 -17.06 -2.19
CA GLU A 132 -11.93 -17.38 -3.60
C GLU A 132 -12.31 -16.22 -4.54
N ASP A 133 -13.44 -15.57 -4.31
CA ASP A 133 -13.94 -14.47 -5.16
C ASP A 133 -13.04 -13.23 -5.05
N VAL A 134 -12.56 -12.91 -3.84
CA VAL A 134 -11.65 -11.76 -3.63
C VAL A 134 -10.28 -12.03 -4.22
N LEU A 135 -9.76 -13.25 -4.05
CA LEU A 135 -8.51 -13.66 -4.69
C LEU A 135 -8.63 -13.55 -6.21
N ALA A 136 -9.67 -14.17 -6.79
CA ALA A 136 -9.99 -14.13 -8.22
C ALA A 136 -10.09 -12.70 -8.77
N GLY A 137 -10.76 -11.82 -8.04
CA GLY A 137 -10.89 -10.41 -8.42
C GLY A 137 -9.56 -9.66 -8.37
N ALA A 138 -8.79 -9.84 -7.31
CA ALA A 138 -7.54 -9.11 -7.09
C ALA A 138 -6.48 -9.44 -8.15
N LEU A 139 -6.21 -10.72 -8.36
CA LEU A 139 -5.20 -11.20 -9.31
C LEU A 139 -5.62 -10.94 -10.78
N ALA A 140 -6.90 -11.06 -11.14
CA ALA A 140 -7.37 -10.65 -12.47
C ALA A 140 -7.20 -9.14 -12.66
N GLY A 141 -7.44 -8.36 -11.60
CA GLY A 141 -7.14 -6.94 -11.58
C GLY A 141 -5.67 -6.63 -11.79
N LEU A 142 -4.74 -7.40 -11.20
CA LEU A 142 -3.29 -7.21 -11.41
C LEU A 142 -2.91 -7.45 -12.88
N VAL A 143 -3.37 -8.57 -13.46
CA VAL A 143 -3.11 -8.92 -14.87
C VAL A 143 -3.63 -7.82 -15.79
N ASP A 144 -4.86 -7.33 -15.56
CA ASP A 144 -5.46 -6.30 -16.40
C ASP A 144 -4.81 -4.92 -16.21
N MET A 145 -4.48 -4.52 -14.98
CA MET A 145 -3.76 -3.27 -14.73
C MET A 145 -2.40 -3.28 -15.44
N HIS A 146 -1.67 -4.39 -15.37
CA HIS A 146 -0.41 -4.55 -16.07
C HIS A 146 -0.60 -4.44 -17.58
N ARG A 147 -1.46 -5.29 -18.16
CA ARG A 147 -1.73 -5.35 -19.60
C ARG A 147 -2.22 -4.01 -20.18
N LEU A 148 -3.05 -3.29 -19.44
CA LEU A 148 -3.73 -2.10 -19.94
C LEU A 148 -2.95 -0.80 -19.74
N VAL A 149 -2.20 -0.66 -18.65
CA VAL A 149 -1.66 0.67 -18.29
C VAL A 149 -0.32 0.67 -17.55
N TYR A 150 0.07 -0.38 -16.83
CA TYR A 150 1.28 -0.35 -15.98
C TYR A 150 2.24 -1.50 -16.31
N PHE A 151 2.98 -1.32 -17.40
CA PHE A 151 3.92 -2.30 -17.94
C PHE A 151 5.25 -1.65 -18.33
N ALA A 152 6.32 -2.45 -18.45
CA ALA A 152 7.62 -1.97 -18.87
C ALA A 152 7.57 -1.39 -20.30
N GLY A 153 8.01 -0.16 -20.47
CA GLY A 153 7.94 0.58 -21.74
C GLY A 153 6.76 1.56 -21.84
N GLN A 154 5.83 1.55 -20.87
CA GLN A 154 4.80 2.59 -20.78
C GLN A 154 5.43 3.95 -20.44
N THR A 155 5.01 5.01 -21.15
CA THR A 155 5.40 6.38 -20.78
C THR A 155 4.46 6.93 -19.73
N GLU A 156 5.03 7.55 -18.69
CA GLU A 156 4.23 8.25 -17.69
C GLU A 156 3.38 9.36 -18.32
N PHE A 157 2.18 9.53 -17.80
CA PHE A 157 1.35 10.70 -18.05
C PHE A 157 0.85 11.28 -16.73
N GLY A 158 0.57 12.58 -16.70
CA GLY A 158 0.11 13.25 -15.48
C GLY A 158 1.18 13.33 -14.40
N ASN A 159 0.82 12.98 -13.17
CA ASN A 159 1.71 13.07 -12.01
C ASN A 159 2.62 11.82 -11.86
N TRP A 160 3.93 12.03 -11.95
CA TRP A 160 4.99 11.03 -11.70
C TRP A 160 4.75 10.18 -10.45
N TRP A 161 4.26 10.80 -9.36
CA TRP A 161 4.06 10.13 -8.07
C TRP A 161 3.11 8.92 -8.20
N SER A 162 2.11 9.01 -9.07
CA SER A 162 1.13 7.94 -9.27
C SER A 162 1.80 6.69 -9.87
N TRP A 163 2.86 6.87 -10.66
CA TRP A 163 3.59 5.81 -11.34
C TRP A 163 4.70 5.23 -10.50
N GLU A 164 5.58 6.10 -10.00
CA GLU A 164 6.82 5.71 -9.33
C GLU A 164 6.58 5.30 -7.86
N ILE A 165 5.56 5.88 -7.20
CA ILE A 165 5.29 5.63 -5.77
C ILE A 165 3.94 4.94 -5.57
N GLY A 166 2.84 5.57 -6.01
CA GLY A 166 1.49 5.13 -5.71
C GLY A 166 1.19 3.72 -6.23
N ALA A 167 1.40 3.49 -7.52
CA ALA A 167 1.25 2.18 -8.13
C ALA A 167 2.36 1.20 -7.68
N SER A 168 3.63 1.60 -7.72
CA SER A 168 4.76 0.70 -7.38
C SER A 168 4.64 0.10 -5.98
N ARG A 169 4.34 0.92 -4.97
CA ARG A 169 4.20 0.43 -3.58
C ARG A 169 3.02 -0.52 -3.44
N ALA A 170 1.87 -0.16 -4.01
CA ALA A 170 0.67 -0.97 -3.93
C ALA A 170 0.82 -2.30 -4.69
N LEU A 171 1.49 -2.30 -5.85
CA LEU A 171 1.83 -3.51 -6.59
C LEU A 171 2.80 -4.39 -5.80
N ALA A 172 3.85 -3.83 -5.20
CA ALA A 172 4.78 -4.57 -4.36
C ALA A 172 4.07 -5.21 -3.13
N ASP A 173 3.14 -4.48 -2.50
CA ASP A 173 2.31 -5.03 -1.40
C ASP A 173 1.44 -6.20 -1.90
N CYS A 174 0.82 -6.08 -3.08
CA CYS A 174 0.05 -7.18 -3.68
C CYS A 174 0.94 -8.39 -3.98
N MET A 175 2.12 -8.17 -4.56
CA MET A 175 3.11 -9.22 -4.83
C MET A 175 3.50 -9.93 -3.54
N ALA A 176 3.71 -9.21 -2.44
CA ALA A 176 4.05 -9.81 -1.15
C ALA A 176 2.91 -10.67 -0.58
N MET A 177 1.68 -10.13 -0.53
CA MET A 177 0.53 -10.82 0.05
C MET A 177 0.06 -12.02 -0.77
N LEU A 178 0.06 -11.89 -2.10
CA LEU A 178 -0.49 -12.87 -3.02
C LEU A 178 0.59 -13.71 -3.73
N ARG A 179 1.84 -13.66 -3.27
CA ARG A 179 2.99 -14.34 -3.92
C ARG A 179 2.69 -15.78 -4.28
N ASP A 180 2.04 -16.50 -3.39
CA ASP A 180 1.74 -17.93 -3.52
C ASP A 180 0.63 -18.21 -4.55
N HIS A 181 0.07 -17.18 -5.19
CA HIS A 181 -0.99 -17.30 -6.19
C HIS A 181 -0.69 -16.52 -7.49
N ILE A 182 0.47 -15.87 -7.58
CA ILE A 182 0.93 -15.19 -8.80
C ILE A 182 1.80 -16.17 -9.59
N GLU A 183 1.53 -16.29 -10.90
CA GLU A 183 2.36 -17.09 -11.80
C GLU A 183 3.75 -16.44 -11.98
N ASP A 184 4.79 -17.25 -12.20
CA ASP A 184 6.16 -16.72 -12.27
C ASP A 184 6.35 -15.70 -13.42
N ASP A 185 5.65 -15.90 -14.55
CA ASP A 185 5.68 -14.96 -15.69
C ASP A 185 5.03 -13.62 -15.31
N ASP A 186 3.86 -13.65 -14.65
CA ASP A 186 3.20 -12.44 -14.13
C ASP A 186 4.08 -11.73 -13.09
N LEU A 187 4.73 -12.47 -12.20
CA LEU A 187 5.63 -11.90 -11.20
C LEU A 187 6.82 -11.20 -11.85
N ALA A 188 7.40 -11.78 -12.89
CA ALA A 188 8.47 -11.18 -13.67
C ALA A 188 8.00 -9.90 -14.37
N ASP A 189 6.81 -9.90 -14.96
CA ASP A 189 6.21 -8.75 -15.65
C ASP A 189 5.89 -7.60 -14.69
N TYR A 190 5.35 -7.89 -13.50
CA TYR A 190 5.11 -6.89 -12.45
C TYR A 190 6.41 -6.28 -11.94
N SER A 191 7.43 -7.11 -11.76
CA SER A 191 8.76 -6.67 -11.34
C SER A 191 9.41 -5.77 -12.39
N ALA A 192 9.32 -6.15 -13.66
CA ALA A 192 9.81 -5.34 -14.78
C ALA A 192 9.06 -4.01 -14.90
N ALA A 193 7.76 -3.97 -14.60
CA ALA A 193 7.00 -2.73 -14.56
C ALA A 193 7.49 -1.79 -13.45
N ILE A 194 7.66 -2.28 -12.21
CA ILE A 194 8.21 -1.49 -11.11
C ILE A 194 9.62 -1.00 -11.47
N ASP A 195 10.47 -1.85 -12.03
CA ASP A 195 11.83 -1.48 -12.41
C ASP A 195 11.88 -0.47 -13.55
N HIS A 196 10.92 -0.52 -14.46
CA HIS A 196 10.77 0.46 -15.53
C HIS A 196 10.45 1.84 -14.94
N PHE A 197 9.50 1.92 -13.99
CA PHE A 197 9.10 3.18 -13.37
C PHE A 197 10.10 3.68 -12.30
N VAL A 198 10.71 2.76 -11.56
CA VAL A 198 11.69 3.01 -10.49
C VAL A 198 12.98 2.24 -10.78
N PRO A 199 13.76 2.67 -11.79
CA PRO A 199 15.01 1.99 -12.12
C PRO A 199 16.08 2.21 -11.03
N ASP A 200 16.01 3.33 -10.32
CA ASP A 200 16.88 3.68 -9.20
C ASP A 200 16.06 4.47 -8.16
N PRO A 201 15.81 3.94 -6.94
CA PRO A 201 15.02 4.63 -5.92
C PRO A 201 15.70 5.88 -5.37
N TRP A 202 17.00 6.10 -5.67
CA TRP A 202 17.72 7.32 -5.34
C TRP A 202 17.36 8.49 -6.25
N LYS A 203 16.62 8.22 -7.32
CA LYS A 203 16.16 9.17 -8.32
C LYS A 203 14.65 9.21 -8.36
N GLN A 204 14.13 10.30 -8.92
CA GLN A 204 12.72 10.44 -9.26
C GLN A 204 12.60 11.19 -10.58
N PHE A 205 11.43 11.03 -11.22
CA PHE A 205 11.12 11.46 -12.57
C PHE A 205 11.78 10.62 -13.65
N GLN A 206 11.11 10.57 -14.81
CA GLN A 206 11.61 9.95 -16.02
C GLN A 206 11.76 10.92 -17.19
N PRO A 207 12.64 10.63 -18.17
CA PRO A 207 12.67 11.35 -19.43
C PRO A 207 11.26 11.43 -20.07
N PRO A 208 10.86 12.60 -20.61
CA PRO A 208 11.69 13.77 -20.90
C PRO A 208 11.85 14.75 -19.73
N ARG A 209 11.29 14.47 -18.55
CA ARG A 209 11.52 15.28 -17.35
C ARG A 209 12.95 15.05 -16.87
N GLU A 210 13.57 16.12 -16.35
CA GLU A 210 14.89 16.01 -15.74
C GLU A 210 14.82 15.07 -14.54
N VAL A 211 15.60 14.00 -14.57
CA VAL A 211 15.73 13.05 -13.47
C VAL A 211 16.53 13.72 -12.35
N VAL A 212 15.95 13.79 -11.15
CA VAL A 212 16.58 14.42 -9.98
C VAL A 212 16.77 13.42 -8.86
N THR A 213 17.63 13.75 -7.90
CA THR A 213 17.76 12.96 -6.68
C THR A 213 16.46 13.03 -5.86
N SER A 214 15.92 11.88 -5.48
CA SER A 214 14.77 11.81 -4.57
C SER A 214 15.21 12.14 -3.14
N THR A 215 14.37 12.79 -2.35
CA THR A 215 14.70 13.25 -0.99
C THR A 215 13.54 13.05 -0.03
N GLY A 216 13.84 13.03 1.27
CA GLY A 216 12.83 12.99 2.34
C GLY A 216 11.82 11.87 2.14
N ALA A 217 10.53 12.20 2.22
CA ALA A 217 9.46 11.20 2.14
C ALA A 217 9.43 10.45 0.79
N ASN A 218 9.74 11.14 -0.31
CA ASN A 218 9.74 10.50 -1.63
C ASN A 218 10.83 9.42 -1.71
N ARG A 219 12.02 9.68 -1.16
CA ARG A 219 13.10 8.68 -1.11
C ARG A 219 12.66 7.43 -0.35
N VAL A 220 12.06 7.61 0.83
CA VAL A 220 11.57 6.49 1.64
C VAL A 220 10.51 5.69 0.89
N ASP A 221 9.55 6.36 0.23
CA ASP A 221 8.50 5.71 -0.53
C ASP A 221 9.01 4.90 -1.73
N LEU A 222 9.98 5.45 -2.47
CA LEU A 222 10.63 4.77 -3.59
C LEU A 222 11.44 3.57 -3.11
N CYS A 223 12.24 3.74 -2.05
CA CYS A 223 12.97 2.64 -1.43
C CYS A 223 12.01 1.56 -0.92
N GLN A 224 10.87 1.90 -0.31
CA GLN A 224 9.89 0.91 0.15
C GLN A 224 9.40 0.04 -1.00
N ALA A 225 9.02 0.64 -2.13
CA ALA A 225 8.55 -0.13 -3.30
C ALA A 225 9.61 -1.11 -3.78
N VAL A 226 10.87 -0.65 -3.90
CA VAL A 226 11.99 -1.48 -4.37
C VAL A 226 12.36 -2.55 -3.35
N ILE A 227 12.40 -2.25 -2.05
CA ILE A 227 12.70 -3.22 -0.98
C ILE A 227 11.69 -4.37 -1.00
N VAL A 228 10.39 -4.06 -0.98
CA VAL A 228 9.34 -5.08 -0.94
C VAL A 228 9.35 -5.91 -2.23
N ARG A 229 9.45 -5.28 -3.40
CA ARG A 229 9.61 -5.99 -4.69
C ARG A 229 10.82 -6.92 -4.68
N SER A 230 11.95 -6.45 -4.16
CA SER A 230 13.22 -7.19 -4.17
C SER A 230 13.18 -8.41 -3.23
N ILE A 231 12.55 -8.27 -2.05
CA ILE A 231 12.30 -9.39 -1.13
C ILE A 231 11.48 -10.47 -1.84
N VAL A 232 10.38 -10.10 -2.49
CA VAL A 232 9.46 -11.05 -3.13
C VAL A 232 10.05 -11.77 -4.35
N THR A 233 11.14 -11.24 -4.92
CA THR A 233 11.75 -11.76 -6.16
C THR A 233 13.16 -12.30 -5.98
N GLY A 234 13.77 -12.15 -4.79
CA GLY A 234 15.15 -12.59 -4.56
C GLY A 234 16.23 -11.66 -5.13
N ASP A 235 15.92 -10.40 -5.41
CA ASP A 235 16.88 -9.45 -5.99
C ASP A 235 17.72 -8.74 -4.92
N LEU A 236 18.75 -9.43 -4.43
CA LEU A 236 19.57 -8.94 -3.31
C LEU A 236 20.33 -7.64 -3.63
N ASP A 237 20.81 -7.47 -4.87
CA ASP A 237 21.54 -6.26 -5.27
C ASP A 237 20.62 -5.03 -5.21
N ARG A 238 19.38 -5.14 -5.71
CA ARG A 238 18.40 -4.06 -5.60
C ARG A 238 17.95 -3.82 -4.17
N LEU A 239 17.78 -4.89 -3.38
CA LEU A 239 17.44 -4.77 -1.96
C LEU A 239 18.50 -3.95 -1.22
N HIS A 240 19.77 -4.32 -1.32
CA HIS A 240 20.87 -3.61 -0.67
C HIS A 240 20.96 -2.15 -1.13
N HIS A 241 20.88 -1.89 -2.43
CA HIS A 241 20.91 -0.52 -2.98
C HIS A 241 19.76 0.35 -2.46
N ALA A 242 18.55 -0.20 -2.32
CA ALA A 242 17.40 0.52 -1.80
C ALA A 242 17.50 0.79 -0.29
N VAL A 243 18.04 -0.16 0.48
CA VAL A 243 18.30 0.00 1.92
C VAL A 243 19.34 1.09 2.18
N GLU A 244 20.45 1.08 1.43
CA GLU A 244 21.48 2.13 1.52
C GLU A 244 20.90 3.53 1.26
N GLY A 245 19.94 3.63 0.32
CA GLY A 245 19.28 4.87 -0.06
C GLY A 245 18.45 5.53 1.04
N LEU A 246 18.14 4.82 2.12
CA LEU A 246 17.42 5.36 3.27
C LEU A 246 18.30 6.32 4.09
N SER A 247 19.61 6.11 4.15
CA SER A 247 20.52 6.82 5.07
C SER A 247 20.54 8.33 4.89
N ASP A 248 20.41 8.79 3.66
CA ASP A 248 20.34 10.23 3.33
C ASP A 248 19.09 10.92 3.91
N THR A 249 18.02 10.17 4.22
CA THR A 249 16.71 10.75 4.57
C THR A 249 16.66 11.30 5.99
N TRP A 250 17.55 10.86 6.87
CA TRP A 250 17.66 11.33 8.26
C TRP A 250 18.86 12.24 8.50
N GLN A 251 19.77 12.43 7.55
CA GLN A 251 20.90 13.33 7.73
C GLN A 251 20.44 14.78 7.92
N TYR A 252 21.12 15.49 8.82
CA TYR A 252 20.89 16.92 8.97
C TYR A 252 21.35 17.70 7.75
N VAL A 253 20.48 18.59 7.27
CA VAL A 253 20.76 19.54 6.19
C VAL A 253 20.85 20.97 6.73
N THR A 254 21.49 21.84 5.95
CA THR A 254 21.53 23.30 6.21
C THR A 254 20.74 24.10 5.18
N SER A 255 20.17 23.43 4.18
CA SER A 255 19.37 24.00 3.10
C SER A 255 18.68 22.88 2.33
N GLY A 256 17.56 23.18 1.67
CA GLY A 256 16.83 22.20 0.86
C GLY A 256 15.92 21.31 1.72
N ASP A 257 15.68 20.09 1.23
CA ASP A 257 14.76 19.13 1.86
C ASP A 257 15.50 18.28 2.91
N GLY A 258 14.84 18.02 4.04
CA GLY A 258 15.38 17.19 5.12
C GLY A 258 15.19 17.81 6.50
N PHE A 259 15.81 17.16 7.51
CA PHE A 259 15.84 17.63 8.89
C PHE A 259 16.91 18.68 9.10
N PHE A 260 16.61 19.72 9.86
CA PHE A 260 17.54 20.73 10.32
C PHE A 260 17.85 20.50 11.81
N ARG A 261 19.03 20.96 12.25
CA ARG A 261 19.48 20.83 13.64
C ARG A 261 18.61 21.55 14.67
N ASP A 262 17.71 22.44 14.24
CA ASP A 262 16.76 23.14 15.11
C ASP A 262 15.40 22.43 15.23
N GLY A 263 15.28 21.21 14.67
CA GLY A 263 14.05 20.42 14.65
C GLY A 263 13.15 20.71 13.44
N SER A 264 13.48 21.68 12.58
CA SER A 264 12.69 21.93 11.36
C SER A 264 12.80 20.76 10.38
N PHE A 265 11.69 20.40 9.74
CA PHE A 265 11.68 19.51 8.59
C PHE A 265 11.10 20.23 7.37
N VAL A 266 11.85 20.23 6.27
CA VAL A 266 11.47 20.88 5.02
C VAL A 266 11.30 19.84 3.92
N GLN A 267 10.26 20.01 3.10
CA GLN A 267 10.11 19.30 1.84
C GLN A 267 9.61 20.28 0.76
N HIS A 268 9.89 20.01 -0.51
CA HIS A 268 9.58 20.89 -1.64
C HIS A 268 10.32 22.24 -1.54
N SER A 269 11.56 22.16 -1.07
CA SER A 269 12.59 23.18 -0.96
C SER A 269 12.32 24.31 0.03
N THR A 270 11.06 24.73 0.21
CA THR A 270 10.72 25.96 0.94
C THR A 270 9.57 25.82 1.94
N LEU A 271 9.00 24.62 2.12
CA LEU A 271 7.83 24.42 2.98
C LEU A 271 8.22 23.66 4.25
N GLY A 272 7.91 24.24 5.41
CA GLY A 272 7.89 23.49 6.66
C GLY A 272 6.81 22.41 6.56
N TYR A 273 7.23 21.15 6.52
CA TYR A 273 6.40 20.04 6.06
C TYR A 273 6.37 18.84 7.01
N THR A 274 6.80 19.03 8.26
CA THR A 274 6.86 17.99 9.29
C THR A 274 5.56 17.21 9.42
N GLY A 275 4.43 17.92 9.39
CA GLY A 275 3.11 17.36 9.67
C GLY A 275 2.46 16.53 8.56
N THR A 276 3.12 16.35 7.41
CA THR A 276 2.65 15.41 6.36
C THR A 276 3.81 14.68 5.69
N TYR A 277 4.67 15.36 4.92
CA TYR A 277 5.83 14.68 4.32
C TYR A 277 6.77 14.13 5.39
N GLY A 278 6.98 14.87 6.49
CA GLY A 278 7.70 14.34 7.64
C GLY A 278 7.00 13.11 8.24
N VAL A 279 5.67 13.10 8.33
CA VAL A 279 4.90 11.94 8.82
C VAL A 279 4.99 10.75 7.86
N VAL A 280 4.95 10.97 6.54
CA VAL A 280 5.14 9.91 5.53
C VAL A 280 6.53 9.30 5.67
N LEU A 281 7.58 10.12 5.80
CA LEU A 281 8.94 9.67 6.07
C LEU A 281 9.01 8.82 7.34
N LEU A 282 8.48 9.32 8.46
CA LEU A 282 8.51 8.61 9.76
C LEU A 282 7.77 7.27 9.70
N GLY A 283 6.58 7.27 9.09
CA GLY A 283 5.77 6.07 8.90
C GLY A 283 6.45 5.03 8.02
N GLY A 284 7.09 5.45 6.92
CA GLY A 284 7.85 4.55 6.05
C GLY A 284 9.08 3.97 6.75
N LEU A 285 9.90 4.82 7.37
CA LEU A 285 11.11 4.39 8.09
C LEU A 285 10.78 3.45 9.24
N SER A 286 9.79 3.77 10.08
CA SER A 286 9.39 2.90 11.20
C SER A 286 8.98 1.49 10.75
N LYS A 287 8.32 1.36 9.58
CA LYS A 287 7.97 0.06 9.00
C LYS A 287 9.19 -0.66 8.43
N LEU A 288 10.04 0.04 7.68
CA LEU A 288 11.23 -0.55 7.08
C LEU A 288 12.26 -0.97 8.12
N PHE A 289 12.40 -0.21 9.22
CA PHE A 289 13.25 -0.59 10.35
C PHE A 289 12.71 -1.87 11.01
N ALA A 290 11.40 -1.94 11.27
CA ALA A 290 10.79 -3.13 11.84
C ALA A 290 10.85 -4.35 10.90
N LEU A 291 10.77 -4.13 9.58
CA LEU A 291 10.88 -5.18 8.56
C LEU A 291 12.27 -5.82 8.56
N LEU A 292 13.32 -4.99 8.53
CA LEU A 292 14.70 -5.42 8.30
C LEU A 292 15.44 -5.80 9.59
N ALA A 293 14.90 -5.43 10.75
CA ALA A 293 15.48 -5.72 12.05
C ALA A 293 15.82 -7.21 12.21
N ASP A 294 17.02 -7.45 12.78
CA ASP A 294 17.55 -8.78 13.09
C ASP A 294 17.76 -9.69 11.86
N SER A 295 17.88 -9.10 10.65
CA SER A 295 18.22 -9.82 9.41
C SER A 295 19.61 -9.46 8.91
N ALA A 296 20.13 -10.20 7.92
CA ALA A 296 21.35 -9.85 7.19
C ALA A 296 21.21 -8.58 6.33
N HIS A 297 20.00 -8.01 6.25
CA HIS A 297 19.65 -6.80 5.50
C HIS A 297 19.29 -5.62 6.40
N ASP A 298 19.60 -5.70 7.69
CA ASP A 298 19.34 -4.63 8.67
C ASP A 298 20.12 -3.34 8.33
N ILE A 299 19.66 -2.23 8.89
CA ILE A 299 20.22 -0.89 8.71
C ILE A 299 21.28 -0.64 9.79
N ASP A 300 22.52 -0.89 9.42
CA ASP A 300 23.69 -0.72 10.30
C ASP A 300 24.22 0.73 10.37
N ASP A 301 23.54 1.71 9.78
CA ASP A 301 23.95 3.13 9.87
C ASP A 301 23.71 3.66 11.29
N PRO A 302 24.76 3.94 12.08
CA PRO A 302 24.59 4.42 13.45
C PRO A 302 23.97 5.81 13.52
N SER A 303 23.98 6.59 12.44
CA SER A 303 23.36 7.91 12.39
C SER A 303 21.82 7.85 12.30
N ARG A 304 21.23 6.64 12.19
CA ARG A 304 19.77 6.46 12.30
C ARG A 304 19.20 6.97 13.62
N SER A 305 20.03 7.10 14.66
CA SER A 305 19.63 7.72 15.95
C SER A 305 19.11 9.16 15.79
N ILE A 306 19.40 9.84 14.67
CA ILE A 306 18.82 11.15 14.36
C ILE A 306 17.30 11.06 14.20
N ILE A 307 16.75 9.94 13.72
CA ILE A 307 15.29 9.73 13.66
C ILE A 307 14.70 9.66 15.05
N ASP A 308 15.39 8.99 15.97
CA ASP A 308 14.94 8.90 17.36
C ASP A 308 14.92 10.30 18.00
N ASP A 309 15.95 11.12 17.76
CA ASP A 309 16.01 12.51 18.24
C ASP A 309 14.92 13.37 17.58
N ALA A 310 14.65 13.16 16.28
CA ALA A 310 13.63 13.89 15.54
C ALA A 310 12.21 13.68 16.11
N VAL A 311 11.92 12.55 16.78
CA VAL A 311 10.63 12.35 17.46
C VAL A 311 10.36 13.49 18.45
N GLU A 312 11.34 13.81 19.29
CA GLU A 312 11.23 14.84 20.32
C GLU A 312 11.49 16.25 19.78
N ASP A 313 12.42 16.39 18.84
CA ASP A 313 12.85 17.70 18.32
C ASP A 313 11.95 18.24 17.21
N SER A 314 11.41 17.35 16.36
CA SER A 314 10.66 17.72 15.16
C SER A 314 9.16 17.45 15.29
N TYR A 315 8.75 16.28 15.79
CA TYR A 315 7.34 15.87 15.76
C TYR A 315 6.57 16.29 17.02
N ALA A 316 7.06 15.94 18.20
CA ALA A 316 6.38 16.18 19.47
C ALA A 316 5.97 17.66 19.70
N PRO A 317 6.81 18.68 19.39
CA PRO A 317 6.45 20.09 19.60
C PRO A 317 5.30 20.57 18.70
N LEU A 318 5.05 19.86 17.60
CA LEU A 318 4.04 20.18 16.58
C LEU A 318 2.77 19.35 16.73
N MET A 319 2.69 18.54 17.80
CA MET A 319 1.53 17.74 18.15
C MET A 319 0.88 18.25 19.43
N TYR A 320 -0.43 18.47 19.38
CA TYR A 320 -1.22 18.91 20.53
C TYR A 320 -2.54 18.18 20.61
N ARG A 321 -2.75 17.41 21.69
CA ARG A 321 -3.98 16.65 21.96
C ARG A 321 -4.43 15.76 20.78
N GLY A 322 -3.49 14.99 20.23
CA GLY A 322 -3.76 14.08 19.11
C GLY A 322 -4.03 14.80 17.77
N GLN A 323 -3.61 16.06 17.65
CA GLN A 323 -3.67 16.81 16.39
C GLN A 323 -2.29 17.34 16.05
N MET A 324 -1.92 17.21 14.78
CA MET A 324 -0.72 17.84 14.25
C MET A 324 -1.07 19.30 13.88
N MET A 325 -0.15 20.26 14.01
CA MET A 325 -0.47 21.67 13.75
C MET A 325 -0.68 21.97 12.25
N ASP A 326 -1.69 22.78 11.90
CA ASP A 326 -2.00 23.12 10.49
C ASP A 326 -0.86 23.84 9.77
N ALA A 327 -0.05 24.60 10.52
CA ALA A 327 1.06 25.39 9.98
C ALA A 327 2.16 24.56 9.29
N VAL A 328 2.26 23.25 9.58
CA VAL A 328 3.34 22.37 9.12
C VAL A 328 2.86 21.20 8.25
N ARG A 329 1.60 21.24 7.80
CA ARG A 329 1.00 20.22 6.90
C ARG A 329 0.75 20.73 5.48
N GLY A 330 1.24 21.92 5.15
CA GLY A 330 1.20 22.51 3.81
C GLY A 330 -0.17 22.39 3.14
N ARG A 331 -0.21 21.86 1.92
CA ARG A 331 -1.45 21.74 1.13
C ARG A 331 -2.49 20.76 1.69
N ALA A 332 -2.16 19.92 2.67
CA ALA A 332 -3.12 18.94 3.19
C ALA A 332 -4.30 19.59 3.93
N ILE A 333 -4.16 20.84 4.38
CA ILE A 333 -5.28 21.61 4.97
C ILE A 333 -6.51 21.73 4.07
N SER A 334 -6.35 21.56 2.74
CA SER A 334 -7.46 21.60 1.79
C SER A 334 -8.12 20.24 1.53
N ARG A 335 -7.62 19.15 2.13
CA ARG A 335 -8.08 17.78 1.89
C ARG A 335 -9.01 17.34 3.02
N GLU A 336 -10.27 17.08 2.69
CA GLU A 336 -11.26 16.65 3.70
C GLU A 336 -10.90 15.34 4.41
N GLY A 337 -10.20 14.43 3.70
CA GLY A 337 -9.72 13.15 4.20
C GLY A 337 -8.32 13.15 4.81
N SER A 338 -7.66 14.30 4.94
CA SER A 338 -6.31 14.44 5.56
C SER A 338 -6.36 15.47 6.68
N ARG A 339 -7.28 15.26 7.62
CA ARG A 339 -7.48 16.17 8.76
C ARG A 339 -6.32 16.07 9.74
N SER A 340 -6.22 17.08 10.61
CA SER A 340 -5.13 17.21 11.57
C SER A 340 -4.91 16.01 12.49
N MET A 341 -6.01 15.36 12.87
CA MET A 341 -6.02 14.16 13.71
C MET A 341 -5.56 12.91 12.97
N ILE A 342 -5.76 12.85 11.65
CA ILE A 342 -5.33 11.71 10.82
C ILE A 342 -3.80 11.73 10.71
N ASP A 343 -3.21 12.89 10.39
CA ASP A 343 -1.75 13.03 10.32
C ASP A 343 -1.10 12.77 11.69
N ALA A 344 -1.70 13.22 12.79
CA ALA A 344 -1.20 12.94 14.13
C ALA A 344 -1.34 11.46 14.51
N SER A 345 -2.44 10.81 14.16
CA SER A 345 -2.61 9.37 14.40
C SER A 345 -1.54 8.56 13.67
N ALA A 346 -1.21 8.93 12.42
CA ALA A 346 -0.15 8.28 11.66
C ALA A 346 1.23 8.51 12.29
N ALA A 347 1.50 9.72 12.81
CA ALA A 347 2.73 9.97 13.55
C ALA A 347 2.82 9.14 14.84
N ILE A 348 1.73 9.03 15.60
CA ILE A 348 1.66 8.22 16.83
C ILE A 348 1.91 6.74 16.52
N ASP A 349 1.28 6.18 15.47
CA ASP A 349 1.53 4.80 15.04
C ASP A 349 3.01 4.55 14.75
N ALA A 350 3.64 5.46 13.99
CA ALA A 350 5.05 5.35 13.66
C ALA A 350 5.97 5.44 14.90
N ILE A 351 5.69 6.37 15.83
CA ILE A 351 6.44 6.53 17.07
C ILE A 351 6.30 5.30 17.96
N LEU A 352 5.09 4.76 18.12
CA LEU A 352 4.86 3.53 18.90
C LEU A 352 5.58 2.32 18.30
N ARG A 353 5.73 2.27 16.97
CA ARG A 353 6.50 1.23 16.29
C ARG A 353 8.00 1.38 16.55
N LEU A 354 8.54 2.60 16.46
CA LEU A 354 9.94 2.90 16.79
C LEU A 354 10.27 2.62 18.26
N ALA A 355 9.35 2.91 19.17
CA ALA A 355 9.54 2.69 20.61
C ALA A 355 9.83 1.22 20.97
N LYS A 356 9.45 0.25 20.12
CA LYS A 356 9.76 -1.17 20.32
C LYS A 356 11.22 -1.53 20.06
N ALA A 357 11.98 -0.66 19.39
CA ALA A 357 13.34 -0.91 18.92
C ALA A 357 14.41 -0.06 19.64
N VAL A 358 14.01 0.79 20.59
CA VAL A 358 14.91 1.62 21.41
C VAL A 358 15.03 1.05 22.83
N ASP A 359 15.97 1.57 23.63
CA ASP A 359 16.12 1.17 25.03
C ASP A 359 14.92 1.58 25.89
N GLU A 360 14.76 0.92 27.06
CA GLU A 360 13.60 1.10 27.94
C GLU A 360 13.42 2.56 28.43
N GLU A 361 14.52 3.29 28.66
CA GLU A 361 14.43 4.69 29.10
C GLU A 361 13.87 5.58 27.99
N ARG A 362 14.27 5.32 26.73
CA ARG A 362 13.79 6.05 25.56
C ARG A 362 12.40 5.64 25.08
N ALA A 363 11.99 4.41 25.37
CA ALA A 363 10.67 3.88 24.99
C ALA A 363 9.51 4.44 25.83
N LEU A 364 9.81 4.87 27.08
CA LEU A 364 8.84 5.41 28.06
C LEU A 364 8.65 6.92 27.91
#